data_AF-A0AAW8BLI3-F1
#
_entry.id   AF-A0AAW8BLI3-F1
#
_cell.length_a   1.000
_cell.length_b   1.000
_cell.length_c   1.000
_cell.angle_alpha   90.00
_cell.angle_beta   90.00
_cell.angle_gamma   90.00
#
_symmetry.space_group_name_H-M   'P 1'
#
loop_
_entity.id
_entity.type
_entity.pdbx_description
1 polymer ?
#
loop_
_entity_poly.entity_id
_entity_poly.type
_entity_poly.pdbx_seq_one_letter_code
_entity_poly.pdbx_strand_id
1 'polypeptide(L)' 'MTDHTIRCRDRRYCGGALFTVTAADQEAAHMAARNQGWLIHTANDQTTCPACQAGTHPRRNP' A
#
# COMPACT_ATOMS: atom_id res chain seq x y z
N MET A 1 14.32 -13.77 6.40
CA MET A 1 13.44 -12.93 5.57
C MET A 1 12.04 -13.50 5.69
N THR A 2 11.06 -12.62 5.89
CA THR A 2 9.65 -12.96 6.12
C THR A 2 8.77 -12.20 5.14
N ASP A 3 7.62 -12.77 4.81
CA ASP A 3 6.66 -12.10 3.94
C ASP A 3 5.89 -11.06 4.75
N HIS A 4 5.98 -9.81 4.30
CA HIS A 4 5.24 -8.69 4.86
C HIS A 4 4.15 -8.28 3.88
N THR A 5 2.90 -8.28 4.33
CA THR A 5 1.75 -7.90 3.51
C THR A 5 1.30 -6.50 3.86
N ILE A 6 1.38 -5.60 2.89
CA ILE A 6 0.95 -4.21 2.99
C ILE A 6 -0.41 -4.08 2.31
N ARG A 7 -1.39 -3.53 3.01
CA ARG A 7 -2.77 -3.42 2.52
C ARG A 7 -3.19 -1.98 2.38
N CYS A 8 -3.66 -1.62 1.19
CA CYS A 8 -4.20 -0.29 0.96
C CYS A 8 -5.44 -0.03 1.85
N ARG A 9 -5.48 1.16 2.45
CA ARG A 9 -6.56 1.65 3.31
C ARG A 9 -7.89 1.72 2.57
N ASP A 10 -7.87 2.14 1.30
CA ASP A 10 -9.10 2.36 0.55
C ASP A 10 -9.68 1.03 0.04
N ARG A 11 -10.51 0.41 0.89
CA ARG A 11 -11.14 -0.87 0.53
C ARG A 11 -12.20 -0.74 -0.57
N ARG A 12 -12.77 0.46 -0.77
CA ARG A 12 -13.84 0.68 -1.76
C ARG A 12 -13.31 0.62 -3.18
N TYR A 13 -12.18 1.26 -3.44
CA TYR A 13 -11.62 1.33 -4.79
C TYR A 13 -10.44 0.38 -4.99
N CYS A 14 -9.61 0.21 -3.96
CA CYS A 14 -8.49 -0.69 -4.04
C CYS A 14 -8.93 -2.16 -3.74
N GLY A 15 -10.18 -2.43 -3.32
CA GLY A 15 -10.74 -3.80 -3.20
C GLY A 15 -10.05 -4.69 -2.16
N GLY A 16 -9.20 -4.11 -1.32
CA GLY A 16 -8.26 -4.86 -0.50
C GLY A 16 -6.93 -5.17 -1.18
N ALA A 17 -6.49 -4.37 -2.16
CA ALA A 17 -5.19 -4.48 -2.81
C ALA A 17 -4.09 -4.72 -1.77
N LEU A 18 -3.43 -5.86 -1.94
CA LEU A 18 -2.33 -6.33 -1.11
C LEU A 18 -1.05 -6.21 -1.92
N PHE A 19 -0.01 -5.75 -1.26
CA PHE A 19 1.35 -5.80 -1.74
C PHE A 19 2.15 -6.65 -0.77
N THR A 20 2.52 -7.85 -1.21
CA THR A 20 3.35 -8.75 -0.41
C THR A 20 4.79 -8.59 -0.84
N VAL A 21 5.67 -8.32 0.12
CA VAL A 21 7.11 -8.19 -0.10
C VAL A 21 7.86 -9.04 0.92
N THR A 22 8.82 -9.81 0.44
CA THR A 22 9.71 -10.58 1.28
C THR A 22 10.86 -9.67 1.72
N ALA A 23 10.95 -9.37 3.02
CA ALA A 23 11.96 -8.46 3.57
C ALA A 23 12.56 -9.01 4.88
N ALA A 24 13.63 -8.37 5.37
CA ALA A 24 14.25 -8.75 6.64
C ALA A 24 13.38 -8.34 7.84
N ASP A 25 12.72 -7.19 7.73
CA ASP A 25 11.84 -6.60 8.74
C ASP A 25 10.74 -5.75 8.08
N GLN A 26 9.81 -5.24 8.91
CA GLN A 26 8.70 -4.41 8.48
C GLN A 26 9.15 -3.06 7.91
N GLU A 27 10.29 -2.52 8.35
CA GLU A 27 10.81 -1.24 7.87
C GLU A 27 11.36 -1.36 6.45
N ALA A 28 12.11 -2.43 6.16
CA ALA A 28 12.56 -2.82 4.84
C ALA A 28 11.37 -3.08 3.90
N ALA A 29 10.31 -3.72 4.39
CA ALA A 29 9.07 -3.89 3.63
C ALA A 29 8.40 -2.53 3.29
N HIS A 30 8.33 -1.61 4.26
CA HIS A 30 7.81 -0.26 4.04
C HIS A 30 8.68 0.54 3.07
N MET A 31 10.01 0.43 3.13
CA MET A 31 10.92 1.07 2.16
C MET A 31 10.71 0.52 0.75
N ALA A 32 10.60 -0.81 0.60
CA ALA A 32 10.31 -1.42 -0.69
C ALA A 32 8.96 -0.95 -1.27
N ALA A 33 7.92 -0.85 -0.43
CA ALA A 33 6.63 -0.32 -0.85
C ALA A 33 6.70 1.18 -1.25
N ARG A 34 7.45 2.00 -0.49
CA ARG A 34 7.70 3.41 -0.85
C ARG A 34 8.40 3.55 -2.19
N ASN A 35 9.38 2.69 -2.48
CA ASN A 35 10.05 2.66 -3.79
C ASN A 35 9.10 2.29 -4.93
N GLN A 36 8.05 1.51 -4.65
CA GLN A 36 6.96 1.25 -5.59
C GLN A 36 5.87 2.34 -5.62
N GLY A 37 6.09 3.46 -4.94
CA GLY A 37 5.18 4.60 -4.92
C GLY A 37 4.00 4.43 -3.96
N TRP A 38 4.08 3.52 -2.98
CA TRP A 38 3.07 3.45 -1.92
C TRP A 38 3.36 4.49 -0.84
N LEU A 39 2.31 5.17 -0.38
CA LEU A 39 2.39 6.05 0.77
C LEU A 39 2.15 5.26 2.05
N ILE A 40 3.16 5.20 2.90
CA ILE A 40 3.10 4.52 4.21
C ILE A 40 3.01 5.58 5.30
N HIS A 41 1.89 5.61 6.02
CA HIS A 41 1.68 6.44 7.21
C HIS A 41 1.96 5.60 8.46
N THR A 42 3.20 5.66 8.97
CA THR A 42 3.63 4.89 10.14
C THR A 42 2.93 5.28 11.43
N ALA A 43 2.45 6.53 11.55
CA ALA A 43 1.76 7.01 12.75
C ALA A 43 0.40 6.36 13.01
N ASN A 44 -0.25 5.82 11.97
CA ASN A 44 -1.58 5.22 12.07
C ASN A 44 -1.70 3.88 11.33
N ASP A 45 -0.56 3.33 10.91
CA ASP A 45 -0.44 2.08 10.14
C ASP A 45 -1.35 2.03 8.90
N GLN A 46 -1.55 3.18 8.25
CA GLN A 46 -2.33 3.28 7.03
C GLN A 46 -1.42 3.31 5.82
N THR A 47 -1.79 2.58 4.78
CA THR A 47 -1.06 2.62 3.51
C THR A 47 -1.99 3.01 2.37
N THR A 48 -1.50 3.85 1.47
CA THR A 48 -2.24 4.31 0.29
C THR A 48 -1.46 3.90 -0.93
N CYS A 49 -2.05 3.11 -1.83
CA CYS A 49 -1.36 2.67 -3.04
C CYS A 49 -1.23 3.83 -4.06
N PRO A 50 -0.35 3.68 -5.07
CA PRO A 50 -0.10 4.73 -6.06
C PRO A 50 -1.36 5.19 -6.82
N ALA A 51 -2.25 4.27 -7.19
CA ALA A 51 -3.52 4.61 -7.84
C ALA A 51 -4.48 5.37 -6.91
N CYS A 52 -4.50 4.97 -5.64
CA CYS A 52 -5.30 5.59 -4.59
C CYS A 52 -4.76 7.03 -4.33
N GLN A 53 -3.44 7.25 -4.43
CA GLN A 53 -2.81 8.58 -4.38
C GLN A 53 -3.07 9.43 -5.62
N ALA A 54 -2.98 8.85 -6.82
CA ALA A 54 -3.19 9.56 -8.07
C ALA A 54 -4.67 9.89 -8.32
N GLY A 55 -5.60 9.35 -7.52
CA GLY A 55 -7.03 9.54 -7.70
C GLY A 55 -7.58 8.89 -8.97
N THR A 56 -6.80 8.00 -9.61
CA THR A 56 -7.08 7.40 -10.92
C THR A 56 -7.89 6.10 -10.82
N HIS A 57 -8.55 5.84 -9.69
CA HIS A 57 -9.36 4.64 -9.56
C HIS A 57 -10.48 4.62 -10.61
N PRO A 58 -10.61 3.53 -11.38
CA PRO A 58 -11.60 3.44 -12.46
C PRO A 58 -13.06 3.52 -11.96
N ARG A 59 -13.30 3.37 -10.65
CA ARG A 59 -14.63 3.51 -10.01
C ARG A 59 -14.86 4.85 -9.31
N ARG A 60 -13.96 5.84 -9.46
CA ARG A 60 -14.15 7.18 -8.84
C ARG A 60 -15.25 8.01 -9.53
N ASN A 61 -15.81 7.53 -10.63
CA ASN A 61 -17.02 8.08 -11.23
C ASN A 61 -18.17 7.06 -11.05
N PRO A 62 -19.31 7.44 -10.44
CA PRO A 62 -20.54 6.66 -10.49
C PRO A 62 -21.08 6.53 -11.92
#